data_AF-A0A2B7WGB2-F1
#
_entry.id   AF-A0A2B7WGB2-F1
#
_cell.length_a   1.000
_cell.length_b   1.000
_cell.length_c   1.000
_cell.angle_alpha   90.00
_cell.angle_beta   90.00
_cell.angle_gamma   90.00
#
_symmetry.space_group_name_H-M   'P 1'
#
loop_
_entity.id
_entity.type
_entity.pdbx_description
1 polymer ?
#
loop_
_entity_poly.entity_id
_entity_poly.type
_entity_poly.pdbx_seq_one_letter_code
_entity_poly.pdbx_strand_id
1 'polypeptide(L)'
;MDVTMIGLQNAGKSSLLRVLAGGEFTVDSIPTIGFNTARVQKGHVTLKCWDLGGQPRFRPMWERYCRGVNALLYVVDAADKEKLSTATEELHDLVSKRSLDGIPLLVLGNKSDLPNKLSVDELIEAMDLKSIMHREVSCYGISAKEETNLDAVLHWLIARSSK
;
A
#
# COMPACT_ATOMS: atom_id res chain seq x y z
N MET A 1 7.27 4.29 -14.10
CA MET A 1 7.54 3.73 -12.76
C MET A 1 6.47 2.69 -12.49
N ASP A 2 6.87 1.48 -12.15
CA ASP A 2 5.96 0.39 -11.81
C ASP A 2 5.91 0.25 -10.29
N VAL A 3 4.70 0.23 -9.74
CA VAL A 3 4.46 0.11 -8.30
C VAL A 3 3.36 -0.90 -8.04
N THR A 4 3.46 -1.64 -6.95
CA THR A 4 2.45 -2.64 -6.61
C THR A 4 1.80 -2.30 -5.28
N MET A 5 0.47 -2.21 -5.28
CA MET A 5 -0.35 -1.97 -4.10
C MET A 5 -0.86 -3.30 -3.55
N ILE A 6 -0.45 -3.59 -2.32
CA ILE A 6 -0.72 -4.84 -1.60
C ILE A 6 -1.22 -4.54 -0.20
N GLY A 7 -1.72 -5.57 0.47
CA GLY A 7 -2.36 -5.45 1.78
C GLY A 7 -3.66 -6.23 1.83
N LEU A 8 -4.21 -6.38 3.04
CA LEU A 8 -5.38 -7.21 3.29
C LEU A 8 -6.63 -6.72 2.53
N GLN A 9 -7.63 -7.59 2.40
CA GLN A 9 -8.94 -7.15 1.89
C GLN A 9 -9.50 -6.04 2.78
N ASN A 10 -10.30 -5.13 2.20
CA ASN A 10 -10.91 -3.99 2.89
C ASN A 10 -9.95 -2.89 3.38
N ALA A 11 -8.63 -2.99 3.13
CA ALA A 11 -7.68 -1.92 3.47
C ALA A 11 -7.88 -0.63 2.65
N GLY A 12 -8.65 -0.68 1.56
CA GLY A 12 -8.95 0.48 0.71
C GLY A 12 -7.99 0.67 -0.48
N LYS A 13 -7.28 -0.38 -0.91
CA LYS A 13 -6.36 -0.34 -2.07
C LYS A 13 -7.02 0.16 -3.35
N SER A 14 -8.15 -0.42 -3.73
CA SER A 14 -8.87 -0.06 -4.96
C SER A 14 -9.42 1.37 -4.92
N SER A 15 -9.95 1.79 -3.76
CA SER A 15 -10.42 3.17 -3.55
C SER A 15 -9.27 4.16 -3.64
N LEU A 16 -8.15 3.87 -2.97
CA LEU A 16 -6.94 4.70 -3.06
C LEU A 16 -6.42 4.77 -4.50
N LEU A 17 -6.37 3.66 -5.22
CA LEU A 17 -5.94 3.65 -6.62
C LEU A 17 -6.84 4.51 -7.51
N ARG A 18 -8.16 4.42 -7.34
CA ARG A 18 -9.13 5.25 -8.08
C ARG A 18 -8.92 6.73 -7.81
N VAL A 19 -8.77 7.12 -6.54
CA VAL A 19 -8.57 8.51 -6.13
C VAL A 19 -7.24 9.05 -6.66
N LEU A 20 -6.15 8.28 -6.55
CA LEU A 20 -4.85 8.66 -7.12
C LEU A 20 -4.92 8.83 -8.65
N ALA A 21 -5.77 8.05 -9.34
CA ALA A 21 -6.01 8.18 -10.78
C ALA A 21 -6.86 9.39 -11.18
N GLY A 22 -7.28 10.24 -10.22
CA GLY A 22 -8.14 11.40 -10.45
C GLY A 22 -9.64 11.07 -10.55
N GLY A 23 -10.05 9.86 -10.14
CA GLY A 23 -11.46 9.49 -10.02
C GLY A 23 -12.02 9.85 -8.64
N GLU A 24 -13.35 9.88 -8.54
CA GLU A 24 -14.04 10.14 -7.26
C GLU A 24 -13.95 8.94 -6.30
N PHE A 25 -13.91 9.22 -5.00
CA PHE A 25 -14.07 8.19 -3.98
C PHE A 25 -15.48 7.59 -4.01
N THR A 26 -15.59 6.27 -3.89
CA THR A 26 -16.87 5.56 -3.78
C THR A 26 -16.87 4.68 -2.54
N VAL A 27 -17.93 4.76 -1.73
CA VAL A 27 -18.11 3.94 -0.53
C VAL A 27 -18.26 2.46 -0.89
N ASP A 28 -19.00 2.17 -1.95
CA ASP A 28 -19.22 0.80 -2.41
C ASP A 28 -18.10 0.35 -3.34
N SER A 29 -17.23 -0.52 -2.82
CA SER A 29 -16.25 -1.26 -3.63
C SER A 29 -16.55 -2.75 -3.56
N ILE A 30 -16.78 -3.37 -4.71
CA ILE A 30 -16.84 -4.83 -4.82
C ILE A 30 -15.44 -5.37 -4.50
N PRO A 31 -15.28 -6.39 -3.62
CA PRO A 31 -13.98 -6.96 -3.34
C PRO A 31 -13.24 -7.38 -4.61
N THR A 32 -12.01 -6.90 -4.80
CA THR A 32 -11.19 -7.25 -5.97
C THR A 32 -10.95 -8.77 -6.02
N ILE A 33 -11.39 -9.40 -7.12
CA ILE A 33 -11.13 -10.79 -7.44
C ILE A 33 -9.91 -10.84 -8.37
N GLY A 34 -8.84 -11.51 -7.96
CA GLY A 34 -7.61 -11.61 -8.76
C GLY A 34 -6.75 -10.34 -8.67
N PHE A 35 -6.59 -9.65 -9.79
CA PHE A 35 -5.74 -8.46 -9.90
C PHE A 35 -6.37 -7.44 -10.86
N ASN A 36 -6.17 -6.15 -10.56
CA ASN A 36 -6.49 -5.05 -11.45
C ASN A 36 -5.22 -4.22 -11.71
N THR A 37 -5.15 -3.52 -12.84
CA THR A 37 -4.10 -2.55 -13.11
C THR A 37 -4.71 -1.22 -13.50
N ALA A 38 -4.20 -0.13 -12.92
CA ALA A 38 -4.52 1.21 -13.37
C ALA A 38 -3.24 2.02 -13.57
N ARG A 39 -3.30 2.92 -14.55
CA ARG A 39 -2.24 3.91 -14.78
C ARG A 39 -2.65 5.19 -14.10
N VAL A 40 -1.83 5.65 -13.15
CA VAL A 40 -1.96 6.97 -12.54
C VAL A 40 -0.93 7.88 -13.19
N GLN A 41 -1.38 8.98 -13.78
CA GLN A 41 -0.49 9.97 -14.39
C GLN A 41 -0.45 11.22 -13.50
N LYS A 42 0.74 11.58 -13.01
CA LYS A 42 0.98 12.84 -12.29
C LYS A 42 2.18 13.54 -12.92
N GLY A 43 1.90 14.60 -13.69
CA GLY A 43 2.92 15.26 -14.50
C GLY A 43 3.55 14.31 -15.53
N HIS A 44 4.87 14.18 -15.49
CA HIS A 44 5.63 13.28 -16.38
C HIS A 44 5.77 11.84 -15.84
N VAL A 45 5.29 11.57 -14.62
CA VAL A 45 5.38 10.24 -14.00
C VAL A 45 4.11 9.46 -14.28
N THR A 46 4.28 8.31 -14.94
CA THR A 46 3.24 7.28 -15.01
C THR A 46 3.55 6.21 -13.98
N LEU A 47 2.65 6.06 -13.01
CA LEU A 47 2.64 4.98 -12.05
C LEU A 47 1.74 3.87 -12.61
N LYS A 48 2.32 2.73 -12.92
CA LYS A 48 1.55 1.52 -13.20
C LYS A 48 1.30 0.83 -11.87
N CYS A 49 0.09 0.93 -11.35
CA CYS A 49 -0.29 0.35 -10.09
C CYS A 49 -0.99 -0.99 -10.31
N TRP A 50 -0.55 -2.01 -9.60
CA TRP A 50 -1.27 -3.28 -9.48
C TRP A 50 -2.07 -3.30 -8.18
N ASP A 51 -3.39 -3.46 -8.27
CA ASP A 51 -4.26 -3.72 -7.11
C ASP A 51 -4.48 -5.23 -7.02
N LEU A 52 -3.87 -5.85 -6.02
CA LEU A 52 -3.98 -7.29 -5.81
C LEU A 52 -5.10 -7.61 -4.81
N GLY A 53 -5.87 -8.66 -5.09
CA GLY A 53 -6.83 -9.19 -4.13
C GLY A 53 -6.17 -9.46 -2.79
N GLY A 54 -6.76 -8.92 -1.72
CA GLY A 54 -6.23 -9.07 -0.36
C GLY A 54 -6.69 -10.33 0.38
N GLN A 55 -7.62 -11.08 -0.23
CA GLN A 55 -8.16 -12.32 0.32
C GLN A 55 -7.06 -13.37 0.44
N PRO A 56 -7.07 -14.23 1.49
CA PRO A 56 -6.04 -15.24 1.71
C PRO A 56 -5.67 -16.05 0.46
N ARG A 57 -6.67 -16.47 -0.34
CA ARG A 57 -6.47 -17.23 -1.58
C ARG A 57 -5.62 -16.54 -2.65
N PHE A 58 -5.47 -15.21 -2.61
CA PHE A 58 -4.72 -14.44 -3.59
C PHE A 58 -3.33 -13.99 -3.11
N ARG A 59 -3.07 -14.02 -1.79
CA ARG A 59 -1.80 -13.58 -1.19
C ARG A 59 -0.56 -14.33 -1.70
N PRO A 60 -0.63 -15.65 -2.01
CA PRO A 60 0.51 -16.34 -2.62
C PRO A 60 0.99 -15.74 -3.95
N MET A 61 0.16 -14.96 -4.65
CA MET A 61 0.55 -14.31 -5.89
C MET A 61 1.30 -12.99 -5.67
N TRP A 62 1.28 -12.40 -4.47
CA TRP A 62 1.87 -11.09 -4.21
C TRP A 62 3.34 -11.03 -4.61
N GLU A 63 4.15 -12.02 -4.22
CA GLU A 63 5.58 -12.08 -4.57
C GLU A 63 5.80 -11.95 -6.09
N ARG A 64 5.00 -12.66 -6.89
CA ARG A 64 5.11 -12.66 -8.35
C ARG A 64 4.89 -11.28 -8.96
N TYR A 65 3.96 -10.50 -8.41
CA TYR A 65 3.61 -9.16 -8.92
C TYR A 65 4.41 -8.03 -8.26
N CYS A 66 5.10 -8.30 -7.16
CA CYS A 66 6.02 -7.38 -6.51
C CYS A 66 7.43 -7.44 -7.09
N ARG A 67 7.78 -8.49 -7.83
CA ARG A 67 9.13 -8.65 -8.40
C ARG A 67 9.41 -7.60 -9.47
N GLY A 68 10.54 -6.91 -9.34
CA GLY A 68 11.05 -5.97 -10.35
C GLY A 68 10.34 -4.61 -10.39
N VAL A 69 9.47 -4.31 -9.41
CA VAL A 69 8.82 -3.00 -9.29
C VAL A 69 9.75 -1.98 -8.65
N ASN A 70 9.49 -0.69 -8.88
CA ASN A 70 10.28 0.40 -8.30
C ASN A 70 9.96 0.63 -6.82
N ALA A 71 8.74 0.33 -6.37
CA ALA A 71 8.35 0.44 -4.96
C ALA A 71 7.15 -0.45 -4.62
N LEU A 72 7.10 -0.89 -3.35
CA LEU A 72 5.97 -1.58 -2.75
C LEU A 72 5.12 -0.59 -1.96
N LEU A 73 3.81 -0.56 -2.20
CA LEU A 73 2.85 0.18 -1.39
C LEU A 73 2.03 -0.83 -0.58
N TYR A 74 2.28 -0.89 0.73
CA TYR A 74 1.54 -1.78 1.63
C TYR A 74 0.44 -1.00 2.35
N VAL A 75 -0.81 -1.21 1.95
CA VAL A 75 -1.97 -0.49 2.48
C VAL A 75 -2.58 -1.28 3.63
N VAL A 76 -2.74 -0.62 4.77
CA VAL A 76 -3.34 -1.16 5.99
C VAL A 76 -4.51 -0.29 6.40
N ASP A 77 -5.56 -0.90 6.92
CA ASP A 77 -6.65 -0.16 7.57
C ASP A 77 -6.17 0.25 8.97
N ALA A 78 -5.87 1.54 9.17
CA ALA A 78 -5.38 2.05 10.44
C ALA A 78 -6.43 1.95 11.57
N ALA A 79 -7.71 1.77 11.25
CA ALA A 79 -8.79 1.62 12.22
C ALA A 79 -9.11 0.16 12.56
N ASP A 80 -8.62 -0.81 11.77
CA ASP A 80 -8.89 -2.24 11.97
C ASP A 80 -7.75 -2.91 12.77
N LYS A 81 -7.77 -2.70 14.09
CA LYS A 81 -6.75 -3.24 15.00
C LYS A 81 -6.76 -4.77 15.07
N GLU A 82 -7.91 -5.40 14.82
CA GLU A 82 -8.06 -6.86 14.85
C GLU A 82 -7.29 -7.53 13.71
N LYS A 83 -7.32 -6.92 12.52
CA LYS A 83 -6.59 -7.44 11.35
C LYS A 83 -5.14 -7.02 11.28
N LEU A 84 -4.68 -6.14 12.17
CA LEU A 84 -3.32 -5.61 12.13
C LEU A 84 -2.27 -6.70 12.31
N SER A 85 -2.48 -7.65 13.22
CA SER A 85 -1.57 -8.79 13.41
C SER A 85 -1.38 -9.61 12.13
N THR A 86 -2.47 -9.97 11.47
CA THR A 86 -2.43 -10.64 10.16
C THR A 86 -1.76 -9.78 9.10
N ALA A 87 -2.01 -8.47 9.09
CA ALA A 87 -1.36 -7.56 8.14
C ALA A 87 0.16 -7.49 8.36
N THR A 88 0.61 -7.52 9.62
CA THR A 88 2.01 -7.57 10.00
C THR A 88 2.66 -8.89 9.54
N GLU A 89 2.07 -10.03 9.86
CA GLU A 89 2.57 -11.36 9.46
C GLU A 89 2.76 -11.46 7.94
N GLU A 90 1.76 -11.05 7.17
CA GLU A 90 1.79 -11.08 5.70
C GLU A 90 2.81 -10.10 5.11
N LEU A 91 2.99 -8.93 5.74
CA LEU A 91 4.04 -7.98 5.33
C LEU A 91 5.42 -8.60 5.53
N HIS A 92 5.69 -9.13 6.73
CA HIS A 92 6.97 -9.72 7.09
C HIS A 92 7.29 -10.97 6.25
N ASP A 93 6.32 -11.85 6.01
CA ASP A 93 6.51 -12.99 5.10
C ASP A 93 6.88 -12.51 3.67
N LEU A 94 6.21 -11.48 3.18
CA LEU A 94 6.47 -10.95 1.85
C LEU A 94 7.84 -10.29 1.74
N VAL A 95 8.22 -9.40 2.67
CA VAL A 95 9.50 -8.68 2.58
C VAL A 95 10.70 -9.57 2.90
N SER A 96 10.48 -10.74 3.51
CA SER A 96 11.51 -11.77 3.70
C SER A 96 11.90 -12.49 2.40
N LYS A 97 11.07 -12.39 1.34
CA LYS A 97 11.37 -13.03 0.05
C LYS A 97 12.57 -12.35 -0.59
N ARG A 98 13.65 -13.11 -0.81
CA ARG A 98 14.89 -12.64 -1.48
C ARG A 98 14.65 -11.99 -2.84
N SER A 99 13.61 -12.41 -3.55
CA SER A 99 13.23 -11.86 -4.85
C SER A 99 12.75 -10.41 -4.79
N LEU A 100 12.45 -9.90 -3.60
CA LEU A 100 11.96 -8.54 -3.33
C LEU A 100 12.96 -7.71 -2.52
N ASP A 101 14.20 -8.19 -2.36
CA ASP A 101 15.24 -7.53 -1.58
C ASP A 101 15.60 -6.15 -2.19
N GLY A 102 15.92 -5.19 -1.32
CA GLY A 102 16.25 -3.82 -1.71
C GLY A 102 15.10 -2.97 -2.29
N ILE A 103 13.94 -3.55 -2.62
CA ILE A 103 12.80 -2.77 -3.14
C ILE A 103 12.25 -1.87 -2.02
N PRO A 104 12.20 -0.54 -2.23
CA PRO A 104 11.65 0.41 -1.25
C PRO A 104 10.21 0.08 -0.86
N LEU A 105 9.91 0.16 0.43
CA LEU A 105 8.60 -0.12 1.02
C LEU A 105 7.98 1.18 1.56
N LEU A 106 6.77 1.48 1.10
CA LEU A 106 5.91 2.52 1.66
C LEU A 106 4.69 1.87 2.30
N VAL A 107 4.60 1.94 3.64
CA VAL A 107 3.43 1.51 4.40
C VAL A 107 2.44 2.68 4.50
N LEU A 108 1.19 2.41 4.17
CA LEU A 108 0.11 3.40 4.15
C LEU A 108 -0.97 2.98 5.15
N GLY A 109 -1.02 3.66 6.29
CA GLY A 109 -2.12 3.57 7.24
C GLY A 109 -3.32 4.34 6.71
N ASN A 110 -4.16 3.67 5.93
CA ASN A 110 -5.35 4.24 5.32
C ASN A 110 -6.52 4.34 6.32
N LYS A 111 -7.57 5.07 5.93
CA LYS A 111 -8.75 5.37 6.76
C LYS A 111 -8.42 6.19 8.01
N SER A 112 -7.47 7.12 7.86
CA SER A 112 -7.10 8.05 8.92
C SER A 112 -8.18 9.10 9.25
N ASP A 113 -9.34 9.02 8.59
CA ASP A 113 -10.54 9.79 8.92
C ASP A 113 -11.38 9.14 10.03
N LEU A 114 -11.17 7.85 10.33
CA LEU A 114 -11.93 7.13 11.34
C LEU A 114 -11.45 7.44 12.77
N PRO A 115 -12.37 7.48 13.76
CA PRO A 115 -12.06 7.92 15.12
C PRO A 115 -11.13 6.97 15.90
N ASN A 116 -11.14 5.68 15.56
CA ASN A 116 -10.36 4.64 16.22
C ASN A 116 -9.04 4.30 15.49
N LYS A 117 -8.61 5.16 14.56
CA LYS A 117 -7.36 4.99 13.82
C LYS A 117 -6.14 4.91 14.74
N LEU A 118 -5.13 4.19 14.29
CA LEU A 118 -3.77 4.27 14.80
C LEU A 118 -3.06 5.47 14.21
N SER A 119 -2.23 6.12 15.02
CA SER A 119 -1.22 7.08 14.58
C SER A 119 -0.10 6.39 13.79
N VAL A 120 0.73 7.19 13.12
CA VAL A 120 1.88 6.66 12.37
C VAL A 120 2.87 5.95 13.28
N ASP A 121 3.15 6.50 14.47
CA ASP A 121 4.06 5.90 15.43
C ASP A 121 3.53 4.58 16.00
N GLU A 122 2.22 4.51 16.28
CA GLU A 122 1.58 3.26 16.69
C GLU A 122 1.61 2.20 15.58
N LEU A 123 1.44 2.59 14.32
CA LEU A 123 1.58 1.66 13.18
C LEU A 123 3.01 1.16 13.03
N ILE A 124 4.01 2.05 13.16
CA ILE A 124 5.43 1.68 13.10
C ILE A 124 5.76 0.63 14.16
N GLU A 125 5.27 0.84 15.38
CA GLU A 125 5.53 -0.07 16.51
C GLU A 125 4.74 -1.38 16.36
N ALA A 126 3.44 -1.32 16.10
CA ALA A 126 2.57 -2.49 16.05
C ALA A 126 2.86 -3.41 14.87
N MET A 127 3.42 -2.88 13.77
CA MET A 127 3.85 -3.67 12.62
C MET A 127 5.33 -4.02 12.64
N ASP A 128 6.05 -3.63 13.69
CA ASP A 128 7.49 -3.82 13.82
C ASP A 128 8.27 -3.39 12.56
N LEU A 129 7.96 -2.19 12.05
CA LEU A 129 8.56 -1.72 10.79
C LEU A 129 10.06 -1.44 10.93
N LYS A 130 10.53 -1.20 12.17
CA LYS A 130 11.94 -0.94 12.49
C LYS A 130 12.82 -2.18 12.32
N SER A 131 12.26 -3.39 12.39
CA SER A 131 13.03 -4.62 12.18
C SER A 131 13.24 -4.96 10.69
N ILE A 132 12.52 -4.29 9.79
CA ILE A 132 12.68 -4.47 8.35
C ILE A 132 13.94 -3.73 7.89
N MET A 133 15.03 -4.49 7.79
CA MET A 133 16.34 -4.00 7.34
C MET A 133 16.55 -4.23 5.83
N HIS A 134 17.66 -3.72 5.29
CA HIS A 134 18.11 -3.92 3.89
C HIS A 134 17.23 -3.32 2.79
N ARG A 135 16.22 -2.54 3.14
CA ARG A 135 15.45 -1.71 2.22
C ARG A 135 15.12 -0.38 2.88
N GLU A 136 14.78 0.59 2.05
CA GLU A 136 14.16 1.81 2.57
C GLU A 136 12.72 1.52 3.00
N VAL A 137 12.34 2.01 4.19
CA VAL A 137 10.98 1.90 4.72
C VAL A 137 10.47 3.29 5.08
N SER A 138 9.24 3.61 4.67
CA SER A 138 8.53 4.83 5.05
C SER A 138 7.10 4.47 5.45
N CYS A 139 6.50 5.24 6.37
CA CYS A 139 5.14 5.01 6.84
C CYS A 139 4.37 6.33 6.86
N TYR A 140 3.20 6.38 6.23
CA TYR A 140 2.31 7.54 6.23
C TYR A 140 0.89 7.16 6.65
N GLY A 141 0.25 8.04 7.43
CA GLY A 141 -1.19 8.03 7.63
C GLY A 141 -1.88 8.78 6.49
N ILE A 142 -2.91 8.17 5.90
CA ILE A 142 -3.67 8.74 4.79
C ILE A 142 -5.17 8.47 4.93
N SER A 143 -5.99 9.27 4.25
CA SER A 143 -7.39 8.93 3.98
C SER A 143 -7.64 9.02 2.49
N ALA A 144 -7.98 7.89 1.87
CA ALA A 144 -8.47 7.90 0.50
C ALA A 144 -9.84 8.59 0.39
N LYS A 145 -10.65 8.62 1.45
CA LYS A 145 -12.00 9.22 1.47
C LYS A 145 -11.95 10.74 1.52
N GLU A 146 -11.10 11.27 2.40
CA GLU A 146 -10.93 12.72 2.61
C GLU A 146 -9.70 13.28 1.88
N GLU A 147 -9.11 12.49 0.97
CA GLU A 147 -7.90 12.81 0.19
C GLU A 147 -6.72 13.31 1.04
N THR A 148 -6.65 12.88 2.29
CA THR A 148 -5.66 13.36 3.25
C THR A 148 -4.29 12.75 2.96
N ASN A 149 -3.29 13.63 2.83
CA ASN A 149 -1.86 13.29 2.72
C ASN A 149 -1.49 12.49 1.46
N LEU A 150 -2.33 12.51 0.42
CA LEU A 150 -2.07 11.80 -0.85
C LEU A 150 -0.95 12.45 -1.67
N ASP A 151 -0.77 13.77 -1.59
CA ASP A 151 0.33 14.45 -2.26
C ASP A 151 1.71 14.02 -1.73
N ALA A 152 1.82 13.74 -0.43
CA ALA A 152 3.06 13.21 0.15
C ALA A 152 3.40 11.82 -0.39
N VAL A 153 2.37 10.97 -0.57
CA VAL A 153 2.53 9.65 -1.22
C VAL A 153 3.04 9.85 -2.65
N LEU A 154 2.42 10.73 -3.42
CA LEU A 154 2.84 11.00 -4.80
C LEU A 154 4.27 11.55 -4.86
N HIS A 155 4.64 12.50 -4.01
CA HIS A 155 6.00 13.04 -3.94
C HIS A 155 7.02 11.95 -3.60
N TRP A 156 6.71 11.06 -2.65
CA TRP A 156 7.57 9.93 -2.31
C TRP A 156 7.78 9.01 -3.51
N LEU A 157 6.73 8.73 -4.29
CA LEU A 157 6.85 7.89 -5.49
C LEU A 157 7.64 8.59 -6.59
N ILE A 158 7.35 9.86 -6.87
CA ILE A 158 8.03 10.64 -7.90
C ILE A 158 9.54 10.73 -7.63
N ALA A 159 9.95 10.94 -6.38
CA ALA A 159 11.36 10.97 -5.98
C ALA A 159 12.13 9.67 -6.31
N ARG A 160 11.42 8.55 -6.51
CA ARG A 160 11.97 7.24 -6.87
C ARG A 160 11.69 6.83 -8.31
N SER A 161 11.00 7.67 -9.07
CA SER A 161 10.74 7.43 -10.50
C SER A 161 11.92 7.80 -11.41
N SER A 162 12.86 8.60 -10.90
CA SER A 162 14.02 9.14 -11.65
C SER A 162 15.34 8.39 -11.39
N LYS A 163 15.30 7.27 -10.67
CA LYS A 163 16.44 6.36 -10.45
C LYS A 163 16.24 5.10 -11.29
#